data_AF-A0A316D4W8-F1
#
_entry.id   AF-A0A316D4W8-F1
#
_cell.length_a   1.000
_cell.length_b   1.000
_cell.length_c   1.000
_cell.angle_alpha   90.00
_cell.angle_beta   90.00
_cell.angle_gamma   90.00
#
_symmetry.space_group_name_H-M   'P 1'
#
loop_
_entity.id
_entity.type
_entity.pdbx_description
1 polymer ?
#
loop_
_entity_poly.entity_id
_entity_poly.type
_entity_poly.pdbx_seq_one_letter_code
_entity_poly.pdbx_strand_id
1 'polypeptide(L)'
;MTAYDDPVHEKKQDRYLYQLLAGKTASDIGSFINMVAINLYVYVLTGSAFLMGLFMAVRLLGSFVAGFYSGVLADRFNRKTMMIVADIARFVLLMLLVVLPTEWHVTLVFIVSFGIGVFGSMFNVAFQASLPVIVGPKNQVRANALFSMWGSFAMVIGLVASGTLLGVVGYLFLFAIDAFTYLISALNLISLPIKTSESSGQKGAKQSFLSEVKFILGYLRLWPVLLALMGIRLLDTFGSAAHNVGMPVFATQLNPANPSLYMGFIWAVWAVGNFAGSRYMTKNYKANEESKMERMFGIGTFLMSLFFILVFAWDTPYLILPAAFLAGISDGVSAICYNMRLQQVPDERRGRVFGVSSTMVTVGFAVGMVICSPLFDFYRPVAVVGLLHGIPMVMALVFTIVFTKRWKGGALSQETAKTDVTQ
;
A
#
# COMPACT_ATOMS: atom_id res chain seq x y z
N MET A 1 -6.30 10.18 39.14
CA MET A 1 -6.54 10.99 37.93
C MET A 1 -5.19 11.32 37.34
N THR A 2 -4.71 10.52 36.39
CA THR A 2 -3.51 10.88 35.62
C THR A 2 -3.88 12.07 34.74
N ALA A 3 -2.91 12.88 34.31
CA ALA A 3 -3.11 14.07 33.45
C ALA A 3 -3.81 13.79 32.08
N TYR A 4 -4.26 12.55 31.87
CA TYR A 4 -4.99 12.05 30.72
C TYR A 4 -6.52 12.21 30.80
N ASP A 5 -7.07 12.48 31.99
CA ASP A 5 -8.53 12.56 32.19
C ASP A 5 -9.04 14.01 32.32
N ASP A 6 -8.26 15.01 31.86
CA ASP A 6 -8.68 16.42 31.81
C ASP A 6 -9.36 16.75 30.45
N PRO A 7 -10.64 17.17 30.44
CA PRO A 7 -11.38 17.48 29.22
C PRO A 7 -10.78 18.60 28.35
N VAL A 8 -9.94 19.47 28.92
CA VAL A 8 -9.20 20.50 28.15
C VAL A 8 -8.04 19.88 27.37
N HIS A 9 -7.39 18.86 27.93
CA HIS A 9 -6.33 18.10 27.26
C HIS A 9 -6.88 17.27 26.10
N GLU A 10 -8.03 16.65 26.28
CA GLU A 10 -8.72 15.83 25.27
C GLU A 10 -9.13 16.68 24.04
N LYS A 11 -9.71 17.87 24.25
CA LYS A 11 -10.04 18.81 23.15
C LYS A 11 -8.82 19.26 22.34
N LYS A 12 -7.66 19.45 22.98
CA LYS A 12 -6.42 19.81 22.28
C LYS A 12 -5.88 18.64 21.45
N GLN A 13 -5.95 17.42 21.98
CA GLN A 13 -5.53 16.21 21.25
C GLN A 13 -6.39 15.96 20.01
N ASP A 14 -7.72 16.11 20.13
CA ASP A 14 -8.61 16.00 18.98
C ASP A 14 -8.29 17.07 17.92
N ARG A 15 -8.03 18.32 18.31
CA ARG A 15 -7.60 19.37 17.38
C ARG A 15 -6.30 19.00 16.65
N TYR A 16 -5.30 18.49 17.37
CA TYR A 16 -4.03 18.07 16.75
C TYR A 16 -4.21 16.88 15.82
N LEU A 17 -5.08 15.93 16.18
CA LEU A 17 -5.45 14.81 15.33
C LEU A 17 -6.08 15.29 14.02
N TYR A 18 -7.10 16.15 14.06
CA TYR A 18 -7.75 16.65 12.85
C TYR A 18 -6.84 17.52 11.98
N GLN A 19 -5.94 18.30 12.61
CA GLN A 19 -4.96 19.10 11.87
C GLN A 19 -3.93 18.21 11.17
N LEU A 20 -3.40 17.19 11.85
CA LEU A 20 -2.50 16.19 11.28
C LEU A 20 -3.19 15.40 10.16
N LEU A 21 -4.46 15.04 10.36
CA LEU A 21 -5.31 14.36 9.38
C LEU A 21 -5.47 15.19 8.11
N ALA A 22 -5.72 16.50 8.23
CA ALA A 22 -5.84 17.40 7.09
C ALA A 22 -4.53 17.46 6.27
N GLY A 23 -3.39 17.64 6.94
CA GLY A 23 -2.09 17.67 6.25
C GLY A 23 -1.76 16.36 5.53
N LYS A 24 -1.95 15.23 6.22
CA LYS A 24 -1.71 13.89 5.65
C LYS A 24 -2.64 13.58 4.48
N THR A 25 -3.93 13.89 4.62
CA THR A 25 -4.93 13.66 3.58
C THR A 25 -4.64 14.50 2.34
N ALA A 26 -4.26 15.77 2.50
CA ALA A 26 -3.88 16.62 1.37
C ALA A 26 -2.67 16.04 0.61
N SER A 27 -1.64 15.61 1.33
CA SER A 27 -0.46 14.95 0.76
C SER A 27 -0.80 13.62 0.07
N ASP A 28 -1.73 12.84 0.63
CA ASP A 28 -2.16 11.58 0.02
C ASP A 28 -2.93 11.82 -1.28
N ILE A 29 -3.83 12.83 -1.32
CA ILE A 29 -4.54 13.21 -2.55
C ILE A 29 -3.52 13.56 -3.64
N GLY A 30 -2.56 14.44 -3.33
CA GLY A 30 -1.48 14.79 -4.26
C GLY A 30 -0.71 13.57 -4.74
N SER A 31 -0.34 12.68 -3.83
CA SER A 31 0.43 11.47 -4.13
C SER A 31 -0.33 10.52 -5.07
N PHE A 32 -1.64 10.37 -4.90
CA PHE A 32 -2.48 9.56 -5.78
C PHE A 32 -2.71 10.23 -7.14
N ILE A 33 -2.80 11.56 -7.19
CA ILE A 33 -2.81 12.31 -8.46
C ILE A 33 -1.53 12.03 -9.23
N ASN A 34 -0.39 12.25 -8.56
CA ASN A 34 0.92 12.08 -9.15
C ASN A 34 1.21 10.62 -9.54
N MET A 35 0.73 9.64 -8.77
CA MET A 35 0.91 8.22 -9.10
C MET A 35 0.41 7.90 -10.52
N VAL A 36 -0.78 8.40 -10.88
CA VAL A 36 -1.32 8.22 -12.23
C VAL A 36 -0.56 9.07 -13.25
N ALA A 37 -0.31 10.34 -12.93
CA ALA A 37 0.35 11.27 -13.82
C ALA A 37 1.76 10.81 -14.21
N ILE A 38 2.60 10.41 -13.24
CA ILE A 38 4.00 10.03 -13.48
C ILE A 38 4.10 8.68 -14.20
N ASN A 39 3.20 7.74 -13.92
CA ASN A 39 3.11 6.47 -14.65
C ASN A 39 2.86 6.72 -16.14
N LEU A 40 1.83 7.50 -16.46
CA LEU A 40 1.53 7.84 -17.86
C LEU A 40 2.63 8.72 -18.48
N TYR A 41 3.23 9.63 -17.70
CA TYR A 41 4.24 10.53 -18.21
C TYR A 41 5.49 9.81 -18.71
N VAL A 42 5.97 8.80 -17.97
CA VAL A 42 7.11 7.98 -18.42
C VAL A 42 6.78 7.24 -19.70
N TYR A 43 5.58 6.68 -19.80
CA TYR A 43 5.15 6.00 -21.00
C TYR A 43 5.07 6.95 -22.20
N VAL A 44 4.54 8.16 -22.04
CA VAL A 44 4.47 9.18 -23.10
C VAL A 44 5.85 9.69 -23.50
N LEU A 45 6.76 9.89 -22.54
CA LEU A 45 8.12 10.36 -22.82
C LEU A 45 8.97 9.32 -23.55
N THR A 46 8.78 8.04 -23.26
CA THR A 46 9.71 6.98 -23.69
C THR A 46 9.11 5.98 -24.68
N GLY A 47 7.79 5.88 -24.76
CA GLY A 47 7.09 4.84 -25.52
C GLY A 47 7.28 3.42 -24.99
N SER A 48 7.91 3.23 -23.82
CA SER A 48 8.32 1.93 -23.30
C SER A 48 7.61 1.57 -22.00
N ALA A 49 6.91 0.44 -21.99
CA ALA A 49 6.33 -0.12 -20.77
C ALA A 49 7.43 -0.61 -19.81
N PHE A 50 8.58 -1.09 -20.34
CA PHE A 50 9.75 -1.44 -19.52
C PHE A 50 10.24 -0.28 -18.67
N LEU A 51 10.47 0.90 -19.25
CA LEU A 51 10.93 2.07 -18.49
C LEU A 51 9.88 2.56 -17.50
N MET A 52 8.59 2.41 -17.83
CA MET A 52 7.49 2.64 -16.90
C MET A 52 7.58 1.72 -15.67
N GLY A 53 7.77 0.42 -15.87
CA GLY A 53 7.99 -0.52 -14.78
C GLY A 53 9.22 -0.25 -13.94
N LEU A 54 10.32 0.06 -14.62
CA LEU A 54 11.62 0.25 -13.99
C LEU A 54 11.60 1.45 -13.04
N PHE A 55 10.95 2.57 -13.39
CA PHE A 55 10.90 3.70 -12.48
C PHE A 55 10.06 3.39 -11.23
N MET A 56 8.95 2.64 -11.38
CA MET A 56 8.15 2.20 -10.24
C MET A 56 8.98 1.28 -9.32
N ALA A 57 9.74 0.36 -9.90
CA ALA A 57 10.67 -0.49 -9.16
C ALA A 57 11.76 0.32 -8.45
N VAL A 58 12.30 1.37 -9.08
CA VAL A 58 13.27 2.30 -8.46
C VAL A 58 12.66 3.08 -7.30
N ARG A 59 11.39 3.50 -7.40
CA ARG A 59 10.65 4.10 -6.28
C ARG A 59 10.51 3.13 -5.12
N LEU A 60 10.13 1.87 -5.39
CA LEU A 60 10.03 0.83 -4.36
C LEU A 60 11.39 0.52 -3.74
N LEU A 61 12.46 0.49 -4.53
CA LEU A 61 13.83 0.33 -4.05
C LEU A 61 14.21 1.46 -3.08
N GLY A 62 13.90 2.71 -3.41
CA GLY A 62 14.10 3.84 -2.50
C GLY A 62 13.38 3.66 -1.17
N SER A 63 12.11 3.26 -1.21
CA SER A 63 11.33 2.97 0.00
C SER A 63 11.93 1.83 0.84
N PHE A 64 12.39 0.77 0.18
CA PHE A 64 13.00 -0.41 0.81
C PHE A 64 14.33 -0.06 1.48
N VAL A 65 15.21 0.65 0.78
CA VAL A 65 16.48 1.15 1.32
C VAL A 65 16.23 2.04 2.53
N ALA A 66 15.30 2.99 2.43
CA ALA A 66 14.95 3.86 3.54
C ALA A 66 14.36 3.08 4.73
N GLY A 67 13.61 2.01 4.50
CA GLY A 67 13.03 1.17 5.57
C GLY A 67 14.08 0.58 6.53
N PHE A 68 15.29 0.28 6.05
CA PHE A 68 16.37 -0.21 6.93
C PHE A 68 16.90 0.84 7.90
N TYR A 69 16.89 2.11 7.50
CA TYR A 69 17.51 3.19 8.25
C TYR A 69 16.47 4.08 8.96
N SER A 70 15.24 4.16 8.45
CA SER A 70 14.21 5.08 8.90
C SER A 70 13.84 4.88 10.37
N GLY A 71 13.81 3.63 10.86
CA GLY A 71 13.56 3.33 12.28
C GLY A 71 14.69 3.86 13.19
N VAL A 72 15.94 3.57 12.83
CA VAL A 72 17.12 4.06 13.57
C VAL A 72 17.16 5.59 13.57
N LEU A 73 16.84 6.21 12.44
CA LEU A 73 16.75 7.67 12.33
C LEU A 73 15.58 8.21 13.19
N ALA A 74 14.41 7.56 13.17
CA ALA A 74 13.23 7.95 13.95
C ALA A 74 13.39 7.79 15.46
N ASP A 75 14.36 6.99 15.91
CA ASP A 75 14.72 6.88 17.31
C ASP A 75 15.78 7.91 17.72
N ARG A 76 16.69 8.29 16.81
CA ARG A 76 17.78 9.24 17.07
C ARG A 76 17.39 10.70 16.90
N PHE A 77 16.50 10.98 15.96
CA PHE A 77 16.11 12.34 15.58
C PHE A 77 14.67 12.63 15.97
N ASN A 78 14.36 13.92 16.11
CA ASN A 78 13.00 14.37 16.31
C ASN A 78 12.12 13.96 15.12
N ARG A 79 11.11 13.12 15.37
CA ARG A 79 10.23 12.55 14.34
C ARG A 79 9.43 13.62 13.60
N LYS A 80 8.99 14.69 14.28
CA LYS A 80 8.36 15.85 13.63
C LYS A 80 9.31 16.49 12.61
N THR A 81 10.56 16.74 12.99
CA THR A 81 11.57 17.28 12.07
C THR A 81 11.81 16.35 10.88
N MET A 82 11.88 15.04 11.11
CA MET A 82 12.02 14.06 10.03
C MET A 82 10.87 14.11 9.03
N MET A 83 9.62 14.20 9.51
CA MET A 83 8.44 14.33 8.63
C MET A 83 8.51 15.62 7.80
N ILE A 84 8.85 16.75 8.42
CA ILE A 84 8.99 18.04 7.72
C ILE A 84 10.07 17.98 6.65
N VAL A 85 11.27 17.46 6.98
CA VAL A 85 12.37 17.32 6.02
C VAL A 85 11.97 16.41 4.86
N ALA A 86 11.27 15.31 5.14
CA ALA A 86 10.80 14.39 4.12
C ALA A 86 9.77 15.01 3.17
N ASP A 87 8.83 15.81 3.68
CA ASP A 87 7.88 16.56 2.85
C ASP A 87 8.59 17.63 2.00
N ILE A 88 9.50 18.42 2.59
CA ILE A 88 10.26 19.46 1.88
C ILE A 88 11.12 18.84 0.77
N ALA A 89 11.80 17.73 1.06
CA ALA A 89 12.61 17.03 0.06
C ALA A 89 11.75 16.52 -1.11
N ARG A 90 10.56 15.97 -0.84
CA ARG A 90 9.62 15.54 -1.89
C ARG A 90 9.07 16.71 -2.71
N PHE A 91 8.78 17.84 -2.07
CA PHE A 91 8.43 19.08 -2.76
C PHE A 91 9.55 19.49 -3.73
N VAL A 92 10.80 19.57 -3.25
CA VAL A 92 11.94 19.97 -4.08
C VAL A 92 12.13 18.99 -5.25
N LEU A 93 12.09 17.69 -5.01
CA LEU A 93 12.25 16.67 -6.05
C LEU A 93 11.20 16.81 -7.16
N LEU A 94 9.92 17.00 -6.81
CA LEU A 94 8.88 17.22 -7.81
C LEU A 94 9.02 18.57 -8.51
N MET A 95 9.38 19.62 -7.78
CA MET A 95 9.62 20.93 -8.40
C MET A 95 10.79 20.90 -9.38
N LEU A 96 11.83 20.11 -9.14
CA LEU A 96 12.90 19.88 -10.11
C LEU A 96 12.36 19.32 -11.44
N LEU A 97 11.41 18.38 -11.37
CA LEU A 97 10.76 17.83 -12.56
C LEU A 97 9.85 18.84 -13.27
N VAL A 98 9.32 19.83 -12.55
CA VAL A 98 8.46 20.90 -13.10
C VAL A 98 9.26 22.01 -13.78
N VAL A 99 10.39 22.41 -13.18
CA VAL A 99 11.15 23.60 -13.61
C VAL A 99 12.28 23.30 -14.58
N LEU A 100 12.81 22.08 -14.58
CA LEU A 100 13.91 21.73 -15.48
C LEU A 100 13.41 21.44 -16.90
N PRO A 101 14.27 21.60 -17.92
CA PRO A 101 13.90 21.34 -19.30
C PRO A 101 13.60 19.86 -19.57
N THR A 102 12.72 19.60 -20.54
CA THR A 102 12.22 18.27 -20.89
C THR A 102 13.30 17.27 -21.32
N GLU A 103 14.43 17.76 -21.84
CA GLU A 103 15.59 16.94 -22.21
C GLU A 103 16.17 16.12 -21.04
N TRP A 104 16.00 16.59 -19.80
CA TRP A 104 16.47 15.91 -18.59
C TRP A 104 15.42 14.97 -17.98
N HIS A 105 14.17 14.98 -18.47
CA HIS A 105 13.05 14.39 -17.75
C HIS A 105 13.15 12.87 -17.62
N VAL A 106 13.69 12.16 -18.61
CA VAL A 106 13.87 10.71 -18.51
C VAL A 106 14.76 10.38 -17.32
N THR A 107 15.93 11.02 -17.20
CA THR A 107 16.85 10.81 -16.08
C THR A 107 16.26 11.32 -14.76
N LEU A 108 15.63 12.50 -14.77
CA LEU A 108 15.04 13.11 -13.58
C LEU A 108 13.94 12.24 -12.98
N VAL A 109 13.08 11.61 -13.79
CA VAL A 109 12.00 10.77 -13.25
C VAL A 109 12.56 9.62 -12.41
N PHE A 110 13.69 9.00 -12.78
CA PHE A 110 14.31 7.97 -11.95
C PHE A 110 14.85 8.51 -10.62
N ILE A 111 15.55 9.66 -10.66
CA ILE A 111 16.10 10.31 -9.47
C ILE A 111 14.97 10.72 -8.52
N VAL A 112 13.94 11.39 -9.07
CA VAL A 112 12.76 11.85 -8.35
C VAL A 112 12.01 10.67 -7.76
N SER A 113 11.80 9.59 -8.52
CA SER A 113 11.11 8.40 -8.06
C SER A 113 11.84 7.70 -6.91
N PHE A 114 13.16 7.53 -7.02
CA PHE A 114 13.98 7.01 -5.93
C PHE A 114 13.86 7.87 -4.67
N GLY A 115 14.04 9.19 -4.82
CA GLY A 115 13.96 10.14 -3.71
C GLY A 115 12.57 10.17 -3.05
N ILE A 116 11.48 10.18 -3.84
CA ILE A 116 10.11 10.08 -3.32
C ILE A 116 9.92 8.80 -2.52
N GLY A 117 10.47 7.68 -2.99
CA GLY A 117 10.46 6.41 -2.23
C GLY A 117 11.16 6.54 -0.88
N VAL A 118 12.40 7.06 -0.89
CA VAL A 118 13.21 7.24 0.32
C VAL A 118 12.51 8.13 1.35
N PHE A 119 12.16 9.35 0.96
CA PHE A 119 11.58 10.33 1.87
C PHE A 119 10.14 9.98 2.25
N GLY A 120 9.36 9.37 1.36
CA GLY A 120 8.03 8.87 1.69
C GLY A 120 8.06 7.77 2.76
N SER A 121 9.02 6.84 2.67
CA SER A 121 9.22 5.80 3.68
C SER A 121 9.63 6.40 5.04
N MET A 122 10.58 7.35 5.04
CA MET A 122 10.98 8.07 6.25
C MET A 122 9.81 8.80 6.91
N PHE A 123 8.99 9.51 6.12
CA PHE A 123 7.79 10.19 6.61
C PHE A 123 6.84 9.20 7.27
N ASN A 124 6.49 8.11 6.58
CA ASN A 124 5.52 7.14 7.06
C ASN A 124 5.97 6.47 8.37
N VAL A 125 7.25 6.11 8.49
CA VAL A 125 7.80 5.53 9.73
C VAL A 125 7.75 6.53 10.87
N ALA A 126 8.20 7.77 10.65
CA ALA A 126 8.15 8.82 11.66
C ALA A 126 6.71 9.15 12.09
N PHE A 127 5.78 9.16 11.12
CA PHE A 127 4.35 9.40 11.35
C PHE A 127 3.74 8.30 12.22
N GLN A 128 3.90 7.03 11.83
CA GLN A 128 3.34 5.89 12.57
C GLN A 128 3.89 5.80 14.00
N ALA A 129 5.19 6.07 14.16
CA ALA A 129 5.82 6.09 15.48
C ALA A 129 5.37 7.30 16.34
N SER A 130 4.91 8.39 15.73
CA SER A 130 4.45 9.59 16.44
C SER A 130 2.97 9.52 16.81
N LEU A 131 2.16 8.78 16.05
CA LEU A 131 0.71 8.76 16.21
C LEU A 131 0.25 8.41 17.65
N PRO A 132 0.78 7.36 18.31
CA PRO A 132 0.47 7.05 19.72
C PRO A 132 0.70 8.20 20.70
N VAL A 133 1.76 8.98 20.48
CA VAL A 133 2.16 10.09 21.35
C VAL A 133 1.23 11.29 21.18
N ILE A 134 0.70 11.47 19.97
CA ILE A 134 -0.16 12.60 19.59
C ILE A 134 -1.58 12.42 20.12
N VAL A 135 -2.17 11.24 19.90
CA VAL A 135 -3.60 10.99 20.20
C VAL A 135 -3.81 10.31 21.54
N GLY A 136 -2.77 9.68 22.07
CA GLY A 136 -2.83 8.90 23.29
C GLY A 136 -3.29 7.46 23.12
N PRO A 137 -2.92 6.57 24.06
CA PRO A 137 -3.19 5.14 23.97
C PRO A 137 -4.67 4.80 23.84
N LYS A 138 -5.55 5.54 24.54
CA LYS A 138 -7.01 5.32 24.49
C LYS A 138 -7.64 5.61 23.12
N ASN A 139 -7.04 6.51 22.32
CA ASN A 139 -7.62 6.98 21.05
C ASN A 139 -6.94 6.38 19.80
N GLN A 140 -5.96 5.48 19.96
CA GLN A 140 -5.22 4.92 18.83
C GLN A 140 -6.12 4.23 17.81
N VAL A 141 -7.13 3.47 18.27
CA VAL A 141 -8.07 2.77 17.38
C VAL A 141 -8.88 3.76 16.56
N ARG A 142 -9.41 4.81 17.21
CA ARG A 142 -10.16 5.89 16.54
C ARG A 142 -9.29 6.62 15.52
N ALA A 143 -8.04 6.95 15.89
CA ALA A 143 -7.12 7.62 15.01
C ALA A 143 -6.77 6.77 13.78
N ASN A 144 -6.42 5.49 13.97
CA ASN A 144 -6.15 4.58 12.87
C ASN A 144 -7.36 4.41 11.94
N ALA A 145 -8.57 4.31 12.50
CA ALA A 145 -9.79 4.23 11.68
C ALA A 145 -10.00 5.49 10.83
N LEU A 146 -9.77 6.68 11.40
CA LEU A 146 -9.83 7.95 10.67
C LEU A 146 -8.77 8.03 9.57
N PHE A 147 -7.50 7.72 9.86
CA PHE A 147 -6.44 7.74 8.85
C PHE A 147 -6.70 6.75 7.72
N SER A 148 -7.19 5.55 8.01
CA SER A 148 -7.58 4.58 6.98
C SER A 148 -8.73 5.10 6.12
N MET A 149 -9.79 5.63 6.74
CA MET A 149 -10.94 6.19 6.01
C MET A 149 -10.53 7.36 5.10
N TRP A 150 -9.76 8.31 5.63
CA TRP A 150 -9.31 9.48 4.88
C TRP A 150 -8.25 9.14 3.85
N GLY A 151 -7.41 8.13 4.09
CA GLY A 151 -6.50 7.58 3.08
C GLY A 151 -7.25 6.95 1.91
N SER A 152 -8.31 6.18 2.16
CA SER A 152 -9.18 5.65 1.10
C SER A 152 -9.92 6.77 0.35
N PHE A 153 -10.40 7.79 1.07
CA PHE A 153 -11.01 8.96 0.46
C PHE A 153 -10.01 9.70 -0.44
N ALA A 154 -8.80 9.94 0.04
CA ALA A 154 -7.72 10.56 -0.70
C ALA A 154 -7.37 9.78 -1.96
N MET A 155 -7.36 8.45 -1.88
CA MET A 155 -7.17 7.57 -3.03
C MET A 155 -8.22 7.79 -4.10
N VAL A 156 -9.50 7.70 -3.73
CA VAL A 156 -10.61 7.87 -4.69
C VAL A 156 -10.56 9.25 -5.33
N ILE A 157 -10.44 10.30 -4.53
CA ILE A 157 -10.40 11.68 -5.03
C ILE A 157 -9.17 11.90 -5.91
N GLY A 158 -7.99 11.44 -5.49
CA GLY A 158 -6.76 11.63 -6.24
C GLY A 158 -6.75 10.90 -7.58
N LEU A 159 -7.26 9.67 -7.63
CA LEU A 159 -7.34 8.90 -8.88
C LEU A 159 -8.35 9.50 -9.86
N VAL A 160 -9.51 9.94 -9.38
CA VAL A 160 -10.51 10.63 -10.20
C VAL A 160 -9.97 11.97 -10.70
N ALA A 161 -9.37 12.76 -9.81
CA ALA A 161 -8.78 14.05 -10.15
C ALA A 161 -7.64 13.89 -11.16
N SER A 162 -6.79 12.86 -11.04
CA SER A 162 -5.76 12.64 -12.04
C SER A 162 -6.33 12.30 -13.41
N GLY A 163 -7.39 11.48 -13.45
CA GLY A 163 -8.00 11.07 -14.71
C GLY A 163 -8.60 12.26 -15.47
N THR A 164 -9.28 13.16 -14.76
CA THR A 164 -9.97 14.32 -15.32
C THR A 164 -9.06 15.52 -15.56
N LEU A 165 -8.18 15.85 -14.61
CA LEU A 165 -7.35 17.04 -14.70
C LEU A 165 -6.22 16.87 -15.72
N LEU A 166 -5.65 15.66 -15.88
CA LEU A 166 -4.49 15.47 -16.74
C LEU A 166 -4.69 16.00 -18.17
N GLY A 167 -5.87 15.72 -18.76
CA GLY A 167 -6.20 16.19 -20.11
C GLY A 167 -6.40 17.71 -20.24
N VAL A 168 -6.62 18.41 -19.12
CA VAL A 168 -6.91 19.86 -19.09
C VAL A 168 -5.66 20.68 -18.76
N VAL A 169 -4.90 20.26 -17.74
CA VAL A 169 -3.78 21.05 -17.19
C VAL A 169 -2.39 20.47 -17.49
N GLY A 170 -2.33 19.24 -18.00
CA GLY A 170 -1.08 18.56 -18.36
C GLY A 170 -0.27 18.02 -17.18
N TYR A 171 0.79 17.26 -17.50
CA TYR A 171 1.61 16.52 -16.53
C TYR A 171 2.32 17.40 -15.51
N LEU A 172 3.01 18.45 -15.97
CA LEU A 172 3.82 19.31 -15.10
C LEU A 172 2.97 20.02 -14.05
N PHE A 173 1.74 20.41 -14.39
CA PHE A 173 0.84 21.03 -13.43
C PHE A 173 0.39 20.03 -12.35
N LEU A 174 0.11 18.76 -12.72
CA LEU A 174 -0.21 17.73 -11.73
C LEU A 174 0.97 17.44 -10.78
N PHE A 175 2.20 17.45 -11.30
CA PHE A 175 3.39 17.33 -10.46
C PHE A 175 3.54 18.51 -9.51
N ALA A 176 3.24 19.72 -9.97
CA ALA A 176 3.22 20.91 -9.13
C ALA A 176 2.14 20.81 -8.04
N ILE A 177 0.93 20.36 -8.35
CA ILE A 177 -0.13 20.13 -7.35
C ILE A 177 0.40 19.23 -6.23
N ASP A 178 0.94 18.04 -6.56
CA ASP A 178 1.47 17.10 -5.57
C ASP A 178 2.62 17.70 -4.76
N ALA A 179 3.56 18.38 -5.43
CA ALA A 179 4.63 19.10 -4.76
C ALA A 179 4.08 20.06 -3.70
N PHE A 180 3.12 20.92 -4.08
CA PHE A 180 2.53 21.88 -3.14
C PHE A 180 1.72 21.20 -2.04
N THR A 181 1.14 20.02 -2.27
CA THR A 181 0.52 19.24 -1.18
C THR A 181 1.54 18.79 -0.14
N TYR A 182 2.76 18.40 -0.54
CA TYR A 182 3.84 18.11 0.41
C TYR A 182 4.26 19.37 1.18
N LEU A 183 4.35 20.53 0.51
CA LEU A 183 4.66 21.78 1.19
C LEU A 183 3.57 22.15 2.21
N ILE A 184 2.29 22.00 1.86
CA ILE A 184 1.17 22.22 2.78
C ILE A 184 1.25 21.27 3.98
N SER A 185 1.58 19.99 3.76
CA SER A 185 1.80 19.03 4.84
C SER A 185 2.96 19.45 5.77
N ALA A 186 4.10 19.88 5.21
CA ALA A 186 5.22 20.39 6.00
C ALA A 186 4.84 21.60 6.85
N LEU A 187 4.14 22.58 6.27
CA LEU A 187 3.67 23.78 6.98
C LEU A 187 2.65 23.44 8.08
N ASN A 188 1.74 22.51 7.80
CA ASN A 188 0.80 21.99 8.79
C ASN A 188 1.55 21.35 9.97
N LEU A 189 2.55 20.51 9.70
CA LEU A 189 3.40 19.93 10.74
C LEU A 189 4.14 20.99 11.54
N ILE A 190 4.75 21.99 10.89
CA ILE A 190 5.45 23.09 11.59
C ILE A 190 4.52 23.75 12.61
N SER A 191 3.29 24.05 12.22
CA SER A 191 2.29 24.71 13.07
C SER A 191 1.77 23.85 14.24
N LEU A 192 1.99 22.54 14.23
CA LEU A 192 1.58 21.64 15.31
C LEU A 192 2.57 21.70 16.49
N PRO A 193 2.17 22.13 17.70
CA PRO A 193 3.04 22.20 18.88
C PRO A 193 3.22 20.82 19.53
N ILE A 194 3.63 19.82 18.74
CA ILE A 194 3.81 18.44 19.18
C ILE A 194 5.29 18.21 19.46
N LYS A 195 5.59 17.72 20.67
CA LYS A 195 6.90 17.16 21.00
C LYS A 195 6.86 15.65 20.76
N THR A 196 7.31 15.22 19.58
CA THR A 196 7.62 13.81 19.35
C THR A 196 8.95 13.52 20.04
N SER A 197 8.93 12.75 21.13
CA SER A 197 10.10 12.47 21.96
C SER A 197 11.32 12.04 21.13
N GLU A 198 12.51 12.49 21.52
CA GLU A 198 13.72 11.68 21.34
C GLU A 198 13.47 10.38 22.11
N SER A 199 13.49 9.24 21.43
CA SER A 199 13.35 7.97 22.14
C SER A 199 14.45 7.90 23.19
N SER A 200 14.08 7.74 24.46
CA SER A 200 15.00 7.59 25.58
C SER A 200 15.80 6.31 25.41
N GLY A 201 16.90 6.35 24.65
CA GLY A 201 18.08 5.51 24.77
C GLY A 201 17.90 4.00 24.97
N GLN A 202 16.76 3.39 24.63
CA GLN A 202 16.66 1.95 24.60
C GLN A 202 17.45 1.50 23.39
N LYS A 203 18.69 1.08 23.67
CA LYS A 203 19.62 0.43 22.76
C LYS A 203 18.84 -0.59 21.94
N GLY A 204 18.42 -0.20 20.73
CA GLY A 204 17.93 -1.14 19.72
C GLY A 204 18.99 -2.23 19.61
N ALA A 205 18.60 -3.45 19.96
CA ALA A 205 19.51 -4.57 20.09
C ALA A 205 20.37 -4.67 18.82
N LYS A 206 21.67 -4.86 18.98
CA LYS A 206 22.65 -5.16 17.92
C LYS A 206 22.38 -6.52 17.24
N GLN A 207 21.13 -6.98 17.19
CA GLN A 207 20.78 -8.15 16.41
C GLN A 207 20.76 -7.75 14.94
N SER A 208 21.50 -8.51 14.13
CA SER A 208 21.50 -8.30 12.69
C SER A 208 20.08 -8.51 12.16
N PHE A 209 19.63 -7.63 11.26
CA PHE A 209 18.36 -7.78 10.54
C PHE A 209 18.17 -9.22 10.01
N LEU A 210 19.26 -9.83 9.53
CA LEU A 210 19.26 -11.20 9.03
C LEU A 210 18.99 -12.25 10.12
N SER A 211 19.46 -12.06 11.35
CA SER A 211 19.15 -12.98 12.45
C SER A 211 17.70 -12.86 12.89
N GLU A 212 17.15 -11.64 12.87
CA GLU A 212 15.76 -11.39 13.23
C GLU A 212 14.79 -11.97 12.19
N VAL A 213 15.09 -11.81 10.89
CA VAL A 213 14.32 -12.45 9.81
C VAL A 213 14.38 -13.97 9.93
N LYS A 214 15.56 -14.56 10.15
CA LYS A 214 15.69 -16.01 10.33
C LYS A 214 14.88 -16.52 11.53
N PHE A 215 14.90 -15.80 12.64
CA PHE A 215 14.11 -16.14 13.83
C PHE A 215 12.60 -16.12 13.53
N ILE A 216 12.11 -15.05 12.90
CA ILE A 216 10.68 -14.92 12.56
C ILE A 216 10.26 -15.98 11.55
N LEU A 217 11.08 -16.27 10.54
CA LEU A 217 10.80 -17.35 9.58
C LEU A 217 10.76 -18.72 10.26
N GLY A 218 11.63 -18.96 11.25
CA GLY A 218 11.58 -20.14 12.11
C GLY A 218 10.27 -20.24 12.89
N TYR A 219 9.82 -19.12 13.47
CA TYR A 219 8.55 -19.04 14.17
C TYR A 219 7.34 -19.27 13.26
N LEU A 220 7.33 -18.67 12.06
CA LEU A 220 6.22 -18.82 11.10
C LEU A 220 6.06 -20.25 10.58
N ARG A 221 7.11 -21.08 10.64
CA ARG A 221 6.99 -22.52 10.35
C ARG A 221 6.09 -23.26 11.35
N LEU A 222 5.93 -22.72 12.56
CA LEU A 222 4.99 -23.24 13.55
C LEU A 222 3.54 -22.81 13.26
N TRP A 223 3.33 -21.84 12.35
CA TRP A 223 2.04 -21.34 11.90
C TRP A 223 1.88 -21.56 10.39
N PRO A 224 1.85 -22.83 9.91
CA PRO A 224 1.89 -23.16 8.49
C PRO A 224 0.76 -22.52 7.67
N VAL A 225 -0.42 -22.31 8.26
CA VAL A 225 -1.51 -21.63 7.55
C VAL A 225 -1.19 -20.16 7.33
N LEU A 226 -0.70 -19.48 8.36
CA LEU A 226 -0.28 -18.07 8.24
C LEU A 226 0.86 -17.91 7.24
N LEU A 227 1.85 -18.81 7.26
CA LEU A 227 2.93 -18.81 6.28
C LEU A 227 2.41 -19.02 4.85
N ALA A 228 1.44 -19.91 4.64
CA ALA A 228 0.79 -20.10 3.35
C ALA A 228 0.01 -18.86 2.89
N LEU A 229 -0.74 -18.21 3.79
CA LEU A 229 -1.42 -16.94 3.50
C LEU A 229 -0.42 -15.85 3.09
N MET A 230 0.69 -15.71 3.82
CA MET A 230 1.75 -14.75 3.49
C MET A 230 2.38 -15.04 2.13
N GLY A 231 2.63 -16.32 1.81
CA GLY A 231 3.14 -16.74 0.51
C GLY A 231 2.16 -16.42 -0.63
N ILE A 232 0.88 -16.70 -0.45
CA ILE A 232 -0.16 -16.36 -1.43
C ILE A 232 -0.28 -14.85 -1.59
N ARG A 233 -0.22 -14.08 -0.50
CA ARG A 233 -0.26 -12.61 -0.58
C ARG A 233 0.94 -12.03 -1.32
N LEU A 234 2.14 -12.62 -1.17
CA LEU A 234 3.29 -12.27 -2.01
C LEU A 234 2.99 -12.51 -3.49
N LEU A 235 2.47 -13.69 -3.85
CA LEU A 235 2.16 -14.02 -5.24
C LEU A 235 1.02 -13.17 -5.81
N ASP A 236 0.05 -12.81 -4.98
CA ASP A 236 -1.05 -11.91 -5.31
C ASP A 236 -0.54 -10.49 -5.63
N THR A 237 0.41 -9.99 -4.83
CA THR A 237 1.05 -8.68 -5.09
C THR A 237 1.99 -8.72 -6.30
N PHE A 238 2.62 -9.86 -6.56
CA PHE A 238 3.35 -10.12 -7.80
C PHE A 238 2.41 -10.08 -9.02
N GLY A 239 1.26 -10.75 -8.95
CA GLY A 239 0.19 -10.64 -9.95
C GLY A 239 -0.28 -9.20 -10.14
N SER A 240 -0.49 -8.51 -9.02
CA SER A 240 -1.03 -7.15 -8.99
C SER A 240 -0.13 -6.13 -9.68
N ALA A 241 1.18 -6.37 -9.69
CA ALA A 241 2.12 -5.57 -10.47
C ALA A 241 1.76 -5.54 -11.96
N ALA A 242 1.32 -6.67 -12.55
CA ALA A 242 0.95 -6.73 -13.96
C ALA A 242 -0.21 -5.81 -14.30
N HIS A 243 -1.29 -5.79 -13.53
CA HIS A 243 -2.40 -4.89 -13.86
C HIS A 243 -2.07 -3.43 -13.53
N ASN A 244 -1.21 -3.15 -12.53
CA ASN A 244 -0.78 -1.77 -12.23
C ASN A 244 0.07 -1.18 -13.37
N VAL A 245 1.00 -1.97 -13.91
CA VAL A 245 1.83 -1.59 -15.06
C VAL A 245 1.04 -1.64 -16.37
N GLY A 246 0.15 -2.62 -16.50
CA GLY A 246 -0.64 -2.83 -17.71
C GLY A 246 -1.75 -1.81 -17.90
N MET A 247 -2.29 -1.21 -16.82
CA MET A 247 -3.46 -0.33 -16.91
C MET A 247 -3.20 0.90 -17.80
N PRO A 248 -2.08 1.63 -17.68
CA PRO A 248 -1.76 2.73 -18.59
C PRO A 248 -1.66 2.29 -20.07
N VAL A 249 -1.02 1.15 -20.32
CA VAL A 249 -0.88 0.58 -21.68
C VAL A 249 -2.25 0.22 -22.25
N PHE A 250 -3.07 -0.49 -21.48
CA PHE A 250 -4.42 -0.91 -21.85
C PHE A 250 -5.36 0.29 -22.05
N ALA A 251 -5.32 1.27 -21.17
CA ALA A 251 -6.13 2.48 -21.30
C ALA A 251 -5.74 3.32 -22.52
N THR A 252 -4.44 3.38 -22.86
CA THR A 252 -3.94 4.03 -24.07
C THR A 252 -4.39 3.32 -25.33
N GLN A 253 -4.49 1.99 -25.32
CA GLN A 253 -4.99 1.21 -26.45
C GLN A 253 -6.52 1.38 -26.65
N LEU A 254 -7.30 1.38 -25.56
CA LEU A 254 -8.77 1.47 -25.65
C LEU A 254 -9.30 2.88 -25.87
N ASN A 255 -8.68 3.88 -25.24
CA ASN A 255 -9.08 5.28 -25.39
C ASN A 255 -7.85 6.17 -25.54
N PRO A 256 -7.22 6.19 -26.74
CA PRO A 256 -6.04 7.01 -27.00
C PRO A 256 -6.28 8.51 -26.77
N ALA A 257 -7.52 8.98 -26.94
CA ALA A 257 -7.88 10.37 -26.75
C ALA A 257 -7.87 10.79 -25.27
N ASN A 258 -8.25 9.89 -24.35
CA ASN A 258 -8.37 10.18 -22.92
C ASN A 258 -7.96 8.99 -22.04
N PRO A 259 -6.70 8.52 -22.11
CA PRO A 259 -6.26 7.31 -21.40
C PRO A 259 -6.31 7.46 -19.89
N SER A 260 -5.98 8.65 -19.36
CA SER A 260 -6.03 8.93 -17.93
C SER A 260 -7.45 8.87 -17.37
N LEU A 261 -8.42 9.43 -18.10
CA LEU A 261 -9.83 9.42 -17.68
C LEU A 261 -10.35 8.00 -17.62
N TYR A 262 -10.06 7.21 -18.65
CA TYR A 262 -10.48 5.82 -18.74
C TYR A 262 -9.89 4.97 -17.60
N MET A 263 -8.58 5.08 -17.37
CA MET A 263 -7.90 4.42 -16.26
C MET A 263 -8.44 4.88 -14.88
N GLY A 264 -8.66 6.19 -14.71
CA GLY A 264 -9.22 6.76 -13.48
C GLY A 264 -10.59 6.18 -13.14
N PHE A 265 -11.47 5.99 -14.13
CA PHE A 265 -12.77 5.36 -13.93
C PHE A 265 -12.67 3.89 -13.51
N ILE A 266 -11.80 3.11 -14.15
CA ILE A 266 -11.59 1.69 -13.78
C ILE A 266 -11.14 1.60 -12.32
N TRP A 267 -10.15 2.42 -11.92
CA TRP A 267 -9.67 2.43 -10.55
C TRP A 267 -10.70 2.92 -9.53
N ALA A 268 -11.48 3.93 -9.88
CA ALA A 268 -12.55 4.41 -9.01
C ALA A 268 -13.60 3.32 -8.77
N VAL A 269 -14.04 2.62 -9.82
CA VAL A 269 -15.01 1.52 -9.72
C VAL A 269 -14.44 0.36 -8.90
N TRP A 270 -13.17 0.00 -9.13
CA TRP A 270 -12.47 -0.98 -8.29
C TRP A 270 -12.42 -0.54 -6.82
N ALA A 271 -12.11 0.73 -6.53
CA ALA A 271 -12.01 1.23 -5.16
C ALA A 271 -13.36 1.19 -4.43
N VAL A 272 -14.46 1.52 -5.11
CA VAL A 272 -15.83 1.37 -4.57
C VAL A 272 -16.13 -0.10 -4.25
N GLY A 273 -15.76 -1.02 -5.15
CA GLY A 273 -15.87 -2.45 -4.90
C GLY A 273 -15.06 -2.90 -3.68
N ASN A 274 -13.81 -2.47 -3.58
CA ASN A 274 -12.93 -2.77 -2.45
C ASN A 274 -13.54 -2.32 -1.12
N PHE A 275 -14.03 -1.08 -1.06
CA PHE A 275 -14.73 -0.57 0.12
C PHE A 275 -15.96 -1.42 0.48
N ALA A 276 -16.77 -1.82 -0.49
CA ALA A 276 -17.93 -2.68 -0.26
C ALA A 276 -17.53 -4.05 0.30
N GLY A 277 -16.51 -4.69 -0.27
CA GLY A 277 -15.97 -5.98 0.19
C GLY A 277 -15.41 -5.90 1.61
N SER A 278 -14.60 -4.88 1.90
CA SER A 278 -14.04 -4.67 3.24
C SER A 278 -15.12 -4.36 4.28
N ARG A 279 -16.13 -3.55 3.92
CA ARG A 279 -17.27 -3.24 4.79
C ARG A 279 -18.12 -4.47 5.09
N TYR A 280 -18.34 -5.33 4.10
CA TYR A 280 -19.05 -6.59 4.26
C TYR A 280 -18.33 -7.50 5.25
N MET A 281 -17.02 -7.70 5.10
CA MET A 281 -16.24 -8.52 6.02
C MET A 281 -16.22 -7.98 7.44
N THR A 282 -16.02 -6.66 7.58
CA THR A 282 -16.01 -6.02 8.89
C THR A 282 -17.35 -6.16 9.62
N LYS A 283 -18.49 -6.10 8.89
CA LYS A 283 -19.83 -6.26 9.50
C LYS A 283 -20.10 -7.68 9.98
N ASN A 284 -19.65 -8.66 9.20
CA ASN A 284 -19.98 -10.07 9.40
C ASN A 284 -18.87 -10.83 10.11
N TYR A 285 -17.88 -10.11 10.64
CA TYR A 285 -16.81 -10.69 11.43
C TYR A 285 -17.37 -11.34 12.68
N LYS A 286 -16.90 -12.55 12.96
CA LYS A 286 -17.16 -13.27 14.19
C LYS A 286 -15.84 -13.79 14.73
N ALA A 287 -15.58 -13.53 16.01
CA ALA A 287 -14.47 -14.14 16.72
C ALA A 287 -14.60 -15.67 16.63
N ASN A 288 -13.48 -16.36 16.45
CA ASN A 288 -13.36 -17.83 16.36
C ASN A 288 -13.81 -18.49 15.03
N GLU A 289 -14.03 -17.73 13.94
CA GLU A 289 -14.29 -18.29 12.60
C GLU A 289 -13.03 -18.35 11.70
N GLU A 290 -11.86 -18.73 12.24
CA GLU A 290 -10.56 -18.71 11.52
C GLU A 290 -10.61 -19.44 10.18
N SER A 291 -11.13 -20.67 10.20
CA SER A 291 -11.29 -21.51 9.00
C SER A 291 -12.09 -20.82 7.89
N LYS A 292 -13.15 -20.09 8.24
CA LYS A 292 -13.98 -19.38 7.27
C LYS A 292 -13.21 -18.17 6.72
N MET A 293 -12.51 -17.43 7.56
CA MET A 293 -11.70 -16.28 7.13
C MET A 293 -10.60 -16.71 6.16
N GLU A 294 -9.89 -17.78 6.49
CA GLU A 294 -8.86 -18.37 5.64
C GLU A 294 -9.47 -18.85 4.31
N ARG A 295 -10.64 -19.49 4.31
CA ARG A 295 -11.35 -19.85 3.06
C ARG A 295 -11.70 -18.64 2.22
N MET A 296 -12.26 -17.60 2.86
CA MET A 296 -12.67 -16.37 2.19
C MET A 296 -11.48 -15.59 1.65
N PHE A 297 -10.32 -15.64 2.30
CA PHE A 297 -9.07 -15.13 1.75
C PHE A 297 -8.70 -15.84 0.44
N GLY A 298 -8.74 -17.17 0.43
CA GLY A 298 -8.41 -17.96 -0.77
C GLY A 298 -9.39 -17.70 -1.92
N ILE A 299 -10.69 -17.70 -1.64
CA ILE A 299 -11.72 -17.37 -2.64
C ILE A 299 -11.56 -15.93 -3.13
N GLY A 300 -11.35 -14.97 -2.23
CA GLY A 300 -11.16 -13.56 -2.57
C GLY A 300 -9.94 -13.36 -3.47
N THR A 301 -8.81 -13.96 -3.14
CA THR A 301 -7.58 -13.86 -3.96
C THR A 301 -7.77 -14.50 -5.35
N PHE A 302 -8.44 -15.66 -5.42
CA PHE A 302 -8.79 -16.31 -6.67
C PHE A 302 -9.67 -15.42 -7.55
N LEU A 303 -10.78 -14.92 -6.98
CA LEU A 303 -11.73 -14.08 -7.71
C LEU A 303 -11.12 -12.75 -8.12
N MET A 304 -10.31 -12.13 -7.26
CA MET A 304 -9.59 -10.91 -7.61
C MET A 304 -8.71 -11.12 -8.85
N SER A 305 -7.93 -12.19 -8.85
CA SER A 305 -7.04 -12.53 -9.97
C SER A 305 -7.84 -12.82 -11.24
N LEU A 306 -8.93 -13.59 -11.14
CA LEU A 306 -9.83 -13.88 -12.24
C LEU A 306 -10.44 -12.60 -12.82
N PHE A 307 -11.00 -11.72 -11.99
CA PHE A 307 -11.68 -10.51 -12.46
C PHE A 307 -10.71 -9.49 -13.04
N PHE A 308 -9.46 -9.38 -12.54
CA PHE A 308 -8.45 -8.56 -13.21
C PHE A 308 -8.03 -9.13 -14.57
N ILE A 309 -7.95 -10.45 -14.74
CA ILE A 309 -7.74 -11.04 -16.07
C ILE A 309 -8.89 -10.64 -17.01
N LEU A 310 -10.13 -10.70 -16.52
CA LEU A 310 -11.31 -10.32 -17.29
C LEU A 310 -11.35 -8.82 -17.64
N VAL A 311 -10.91 -7.94 -16.75
CA VAL A 311 -10.77 -6.49 -17.03
C VAL A 311 -9.95 -6.25 -18.31
N PHE A 312 -8.88 -7.02 -18.51
CA PHE A 312 -8.01 -6.87 -19.68
C PHE A 312 -8.45 -7.71 -20.88
N ALA A 313 -9.46 -8.57 -20.73
CA ALA A 313 -9.90 -9.51 -21.77
C ALA A 313 -10.89 -8.90 -22.77
N TRP A 314 -11.39 -7.69 -22.50
CA TRP A 314 -12.43 -7.05 -23.28
C TRP A 314 -12.04 -5.63 -23.67
N ASP A 315 -12.67 -5.14 -24.73
CA ASP A 315 -12.49 -3.77 -25.21
C ASP A 315 -13.71 -2.88 -24.89
N THR A 316 -14.75 -3.45 -24.26
CA THR A 316 -16.04 -2.79 -24.02
C THR A 316 -16.22 -2.38 -22.55
N PRO A 317 -16.48 -1.08 -22.26
CA PRO A 317 -16.63 -0.59 -20.88
C PRO A 317 -17.70 -1.32 -20.05
N TYR A 318 -18.78 -1.77 -20.71
CA TYR A 318 -19.90 -2.47 -20.06
C TYR A 318 -19.51 -3.82 -19.44
N LEU A 319 -18.39 -4.42 -19.88
CA LEU A 319 -17.85 -5.64 -19.28
C LEU A 319 -16.68 -5.32 -18.32
N ILE A 320 -15.86 -4.34 -18.68
CA ILE A 320 -14.69 -3.91 -17.90
C ILE A 320 -15.10 -3.37 -16.52
N LEU A 321 -16.09 -2.46 -16.45
CA LEU A 321 -16.45 -1.81 -15.20
C LEU A 321 -17.05 -2.78 -14.16
N PRO A 322 -18.00 -3.69 -14.52
CA PRO A 322 -18.44 -4.72 -13.59
C PRO A 322 -17.32 -5.65 -13.13
N ALA A 323 -16.39 -6.05 -14.01
CA ALA A 323 -15.25 -6.87 -13.58
C ALA A 323 -14.30 -6.11 -12.64
N ALA A 324 -14.03 -4.83 -12.89
CA ALA A 324 -13.24 -4.00 -11.99
C ALA A 324 -13.89 -3.88 -10.60
N PHE A 325 -15.22 -3.71 -10.55
CA PHE A 325 -15.98 -3.67 -9.30
C PHE A 325 -15.89 -4.99 -8.53
N LEU A 326 -16.04 -6.13 -9.22
CA LEU A 326 -15.95 -7.46 -8.61
C LEU A 326 -14.52 -7.81 -8.18
N ALA A 327 -13.50 -7.37 -8.94
CA ALA A 327 -12.10 -7.45 -8.54
C ALA A 327 -11.87 -6.66 -7.25
N GLY A 328 -12.44 -5.46 -7.17
CA GLY A 328 -12.45 -4.62 -5.97
C GLY A 328 -13.03 -5.35 -4.77
N ILE A 329 -14.28 -5.83 -4.85
CA ILE A 329 -14.93 -6.58 -3.76
C ILE A 329 -14.04 -7.73 -3.27
N SER A 330 -13.48 -8.48 -4.22
CA SER A 330 -12.66 -9.65 -3.93
C SER A 330 -11.35 -9.30 -3.23
N ASP A 331 -10.67 -8.23 -3.66
CA ASP A 331 -9.49 -7.70 -2.96
C ASP A 331 -9.85 -7.23 -1.55
N GLY A 332 -10.91 -6.42 -1.41
CA GLY A 332 -11.37 -5.90 -0.12
C GLY A 332 -11.73 -6.99 0.90
N VAL A 333 -12.35 -8.09 0.44
CA VAL A 333 -12.60 -9.29 1.27
C VAL A 333 -11.29 -9.95 1.67
N SER A 334 -10.41 -10.23 0.70
CA SER A 334 -9.14 -10.93 0.95
C SER A 334 -8.24 -10.15 1.91
N ALA A 335 -8.14 -8.83 1.76
CA ALA A 335 -7.32 -7.95 2.58
C ALA A 335 -7.76 -7.95 4.04
N ILE A 336 -9.07 -7.91 4.30
CA ILE A 336 -9.59 -7.95 5.68
C ILE A 336 -9.34 -9.31 6.32
N CYS A 337 -9.61 -10.42 5.62
CA CYS A 337 -9.33 -11.76 6.14
C CYS A 337 -7.84 -11.95 6.48
N TYR A 338 -6.95 -11.47 5.60
CA TYR A 338 -5.51 -11.53 5.78
C TYR A 338 -5.04 -10.76 7.01
N ASN A 339 -5.46 -9.49 7.13
CA ASN A 339 -5.08 -8.64 8.25
C ASN A 339 -5.62 -9.16 9.57
N MET A 340 -6.85 -9.68 9.61
CA MET A 340 -7.42 -10.29 10.81
C MET A 340 -6.63 -11.52 11.26
N ARG A 341 -6.15 -12.36 10.33
CA ARG A 341 -5.33 -13.52 10.70
C ARG A 341 -3.95 -13.10 11.24
N LEU A 342 -3.34 -12.06 10.67
CA LEU A 342 -2.11 -11.47 11.22
C LEU A 342 -2.32 -10.88 12.63
N GLN A 343 -3.50 -10.34 12.91
CA GLN A 343 -3.84 -9.79 14.24
C GLN A 343 -3.98 -10.87 15.33
N GLN A 344 -4.17 -12.15 14.98
CA GLN A 344 -4.23 -13.22 15.96
C GLN A 344 -2.85 -13.67 16.48
N VAL A 345 -1.77 -13.20 15.86
CA VAL A 345 -0.42 -13.42 16.38
C VAL A 345 -0.29 -12.75 17.76
N PRO A 346 0.37 -13.41 18.75
CA PRO A 346 0.63 -12.83 20.06
C PRO A 346 1.27 -11.45 19.98
N ASP A 347 0.88 -10.55 20.89
CA ASP A 347 1.24 -9.13 20.86
C ASP A 347 2.77 -8.92 20.77
N GLU A 348 3.55 -9.76 21.45
CA GLU A 348 5.02 -9.67 21.52
C GLU A 348 5.69 -9.93 20.16
N ARG A 349 5.02 -10.67 19.27
CA ARG A 349 5.55 -11.09 17.96
C ARG A 349 4.78 -10.49 16.78
N ARG A 350 3.59 -9.92 17.02
CA ARG A 350 2.71 -9.39 15.98
C ARG A 350 3.41 -8.36 15.10
N GLY A 351 4.03 -7.33 15.69
CA GLY A 351 4.70 -6.28 14.93
C GLY A 351 5.79 -6.80 13.99
N ARG A 352 6.56 -7.80 14.44
CA ARG A 352 7.58 -8.50 13.65
C ARG A 352 7.00 -9.27 12.48
N VAL A 353 5.91 -9.99 12.69
CA VAL A 353 5.21 -10.74 11.63
C VAL A 353 4.60 -9.79 10.58
N PHE A 354 4.00 -8.67 11.02
CA PHE A 354 3.54 -7.61 10.12
C PHE A 354 4.69 -7.03 9.29
N GLY A 355 5.87 -6.82 9.89
CA GLY A 355 7.06 -6.34 9.17
C GLY A 355 7.52 -7.30 8.06
N VAL A 356 7.58 -8.61 8.34
CA VAL A 356 7.92 -9.62 7.33
C VAL A 356 6.84 -9.69 6.24
N SER A 357 5.56 -9.67 6.61
CA SER A 357 4.44 -9.61 5.67
C SER A 357 4.53 -8.40 4.73
N SER A 358 4.75 -7.21 5.27
CA SER A 358 4.89 -5.98 4.49
C SER A 358 6.08 -6.04 3.53
N THR A 359 7.19 -6.62 3.98
CA THR A 359 8.37 -6.84 3.12
C THR A 359 8.05 -7.79 1.97
N MET A 360 7.36 -8.90 2.24
CA MET A 360 6.94 -9.87 1.23
C MET A 360 6.02 -9.25 0.17
N VAL A 361 5.05 -8.43 0.61
CA VAL A 361 4.16 -7.65 -0.28
C VAL A 361 4.97 -6.70 -1.17
N THR A 362 5.91 -5.96 -0.58
CA THR A 362 6.74 -4.99 -1.31
C THR A 362 7.63 -5.68 -2.34
N VAL A 363 8.25 -6.80 -1.96
CA VAL A 363 9.09 -7.61 -2.85
C VAL A 363 8.25 -8.22 -3.97
N GLY A 364 7.07 -8.75 -3.67
CA GLY A 364 6.14 -9.28 -4.66
C GLY A 364 5.80 -8.24 -5.73
N PHE A 365 5.38 -7.04 -5.31
CA PHE A 365 5.15 -5.93 -6.23
C PHE A 365 6.40 -5.54 -7.04
N ALA A 366 7.55 -5.33 -6.39
CA ALA A 366 8.77 -4.88 -7.06
C ALA A 366 9.26 -5.88 -8.11
N VAL A 367 9.33 -7.16 -7.75
CA VAL A 367 9.73 -8.24 -8.66
C VAL A 367 8.71 -8.39 -9.79
N GLY A 368 7.42 -8.32 -9.47
CA GLY A 368 6.34 -8.34 -10.46
C GLY A 368 6.47 -7.22 -11.48
N MET A 369 6.73 -5.98 -11.03
CA MET A 369 6.89 -4.82 -11.91
C MET A 369 8.10 -5.00 -12.83
N VAL A 370 9.25 -5.41 -12.32
CA VAL A 370 10.44 -5.62 -13.16
C VAL A 370 10.21 -6.71 -14.20
N ILE A 371 9.50 -7.79 -13.84
CA ILE A 371 9.27 -8.93 -14.74
C ILE A 371 8.17 -8.65 -15.78
N CYS A 372 7.04 -8.05 -15.39
CA CYS A 372 5.91 -7.87 -16.31
C CYS A 372 6.12 -6.73 -17.30
N SER A 373 6.85 -5.69 -16.92
CA SER A 373 7.02 -4.48 -17.71
C SER A 373 7.62 -4.67 -19.09
N PRO A 374 8.74 -5.40 -19.28
CA PRO A 374 9.24 -5.68 -20.61
C PRO A 374 8.29 -6.58 -21.42
N LEU A 375 7.48 -7.41 -20.76
CA LEU A 375 6.54 -8.29 -21.47
C LEU A 375 5.42 -7.49 -22.16
N PHE A 376 5.05 -6.31 -21.65
CA PHE A 376 4.03 -5.46 -22.29
C PHE A 376 4.50 -4.83 -23.61
N ASP A 377 5.81 -4.78 -23.88
CA ASP A 377 6.35 -4.30 -25.16
C ASP A 377 6.22 -5.37 -26.27
N PHE A 378 6.08 -6.65 -25.90
CA PHE A 378 6.02 -7.77 -26.84
C PHE A 378 4.68 -8.51 -26.87
N TYR A 379 3.91 -8.47 -25.78
CA TYR A 379 2.68 -9.23 -25.61
C TYR A 379 1.48 -8.32 -25.32
N ARG A 380 0.29 -8.77 -25.73
CA ARG A 380 -0.97 -8.08 -25.41
C ARG A 380 -1.15 -7.99 -23.90
N PRO A 381 -1.73 -6.89 -23.36
CA PRO A 381 -1.90 -6.72 -21.93
C PRO A 381 -2.59 -7.89 -21.22
N VAL A 382 -3.64 -8.47 -21.83
CA VAL A 382 -4.34 -9.64 -21.30
C VAL A 382 -3.45 -10.86 -21.09
N ALA A 383 -2.45 -11.08 -21.97
CA ALA A 383 -1.56 -12.23 -21.87
C ALA A 383 -0.58 -12.08 -20.71
N VAL A 384 -0.03 -10.88 -20.52
CA VAL A 384 0.89 -10.58 -19.41
C VAL A 384 0.15 -10.61 -18.07
N VAL A 385 -1.02 -9.97 -17.99
CA VAL A 385 -1.88 -9.98 -16.80
C VAL A 385 -2.35 -11.41 -16.50
N GLY A 386 -2.75 -12.17 -17.51
CA GLY A 386 -3.12 -13.58 -17.42
C GLY A 386 -2.00 -14.47 -16.87
N LEU A 387 -0.78 -14.30 -17.37
CA LEU A 387 0.40 -15.06 -16.92
C LEU A 387 0.69 -14.79 -15.44
N LEU A 388 0.75 -13.53 -15.04
CA LEU A 388 1.14 -13.17 -13.67
C LEU A 388 0.02 -13.41 -12.66
N HIS A 389 -1.25 -13.14 -12.99
CA HIS A 389 -2.38 -13.48 -12.11
C HIS A 389 -2.73 -14.97 -12.11
N GLY A 390 -2.34 -15.72 -13.15
CA GLY A 390 -2.51 -17.18 -13.18
C GLY A 390 -1.84 -17.87 -12.01
N ILE A 391 -0.69 -17.37 -11.55
CA ILE A 391 0.06 -17.92 -10.41
C ILE A 391 -0.74 -17.80 -9.09
N PRO A 392 -1.10 -16.60 -8.58
CA PRO A 392 -1.90 -16.48 -7.37
C PRO A 392 -3.28 -17.12 -7.53
N MET A 393 -3.89 -17.11 -8.72
CA MET A 393 -5.17 -17.79 -8.96
C MET A 393 -5.07 -19.30 -8.69
N VAL A 394 -4.09 -19.99 -9.29
CA VAL A 394 -3.89 -21.43 -9.07
C VAL A 394 -3.52 -21.71 -7.60
N MET A 395 -2.63 -20.92 -7.02
CA MET A 395 -2.18 -21.12 -5.64
C MET A 395 -3.30 -20.89 -4.62
N ALA A 396 -4.14 -19.87 -4.83
CA ALA A 396 -5.30 -19.60 -4.00
C ALA A 396 -6.37 -20.70 -4.12
N LEU A 397 -6.55 -21.27 -5.32
CA LEU A 397 -7.45 -22.42 -5.53
C LEU A 397 -6.94 -23.65 -4.78
N VAL A 398 -5.65 -24.00 -4.96
CA VAL A 398 -5.01 -25.13 -4.25
C VAL A 398 -5.12 -24.95 -2.75
N PHE A 399 -4.79 -23.76 -2.24
CA PHE A 399 -4.92 -23.43 -0.82
C PHE A 399 -6.36 -23.63 -0.32
N THR A 400 -7.34 -23.08 -1.04
CA THR A 400 -8.76 -23.20 -0.67
C THR A 400 -9.19 -24.66 -0.61
N ILE A 401 -8.77 -25.51 -1.55
CA ILE A 401 -9.10 -26.95 -1.58
C ILE A 401 -8.41 -27.72 -0.44
N VAL A 402 -7.10 -27.53 -0.27
CA VAL A 402 -6.28 -28.25 0.71
C VAL A 402 -6.74 -27.92 2.14
N PHE A 403 -6.89 -26.64 2.46
CA PHE A 403 -7.27 -26.23 3.81
C PHE A 403 -8.76 -26.45 4.10
N THR A 404 -9.62 -26.45 3.08
CA THR A 404 -11.02 -26.91 3.22
C THR A 404 -11.13 -28.35 3.72
N LYS A 405 -10.25 -29.26 3.28
CA LYS A 405 -10.23 -30.65 3.76
C LYS A 405 -9.72 -30.73 5.19
N ARG A 406 -8.72 -29.92 5.55
CA ARG A 406 -8.13 -29.88 6.90
C ARG A 406 -9.10 -29.30 7.95
N TRP A 407 -9.93 -28.33 7.58
CA TRP A 407 -10.94 -27.75 8.47
C TRP A 407 -12.11 -28.68 8.79
N LYS A 408 -12.48 -29.59 7.87
CA LYS A 408 -13.50 -30.63 8.14
C LYS A 408 -13.00 -31.73 9.07
N GLY A 409 -11.68 -31.88 9.24
CA GLY A 409 -11.05 -32.94 10.03
C GLY A 409 -10.74 -32.60 11.50
N GLY A 410 -11.20 -31.46 12.02
CA GLY A 410 -11.09 -31.11 13.45
C GLY A 410 -9.68 -30.77 13.97
N ALA A 411 -8.67 -30.64 13.10
CA ALA A 411 -7.25 -30.60 13.51
C ALA A 411 -6.73 -29.23 14.05
N LEU A 412 -7.55 -28.18 14.07
CA LEU A 412 -7.11 -26.84 14.54
C LEU A 412 -7.11 -26.70 16.07
N SER A 413 -7.77 -27.59 16.82
CA SER A 413 -7.74 -27.58 18.29
C SER A 413 -6.36 -27.94 18.87
N GLN A 414 -5.43 -28.42 18.05
CA GLN A 414 -4.08 -28.82 18.49
C GLN A 414 -3.00 -27.76 18.27
N GLU A 415 -3.26 -26.72 17.47
CA GLU A 415 -2.24 -25.70 17.16
C GLU A 415 -2.07 -24.71 18.33
N THR A 416 -3.16 -24.36 19.01
CA THR A 416 -3.14 -23.62 20.29
C THR A 416 -2.59 -24.46 21.45
N ALA A 417 -2.85 -25.76 21.47
CA ALA A 417 -2.42 -26.65 22.56
C ALA A 417 -0.90 -26.94 22.58
N LYS A 418 -0.19 -26.81 21.45
CA LYS A 418 1.25 -27.10 21.39
C LYS A 418 2.14 -25.91 21.74
N THR A 419 1.64 -24.68 21.60
CA THR A 419 2.38 -23.47 21.99
C THR A 419 2.44 -23.26 23.50
N ASP A 420 1.49 -23.77 24.29
CA ASP A 420 1.55 -23.69 25.74
C ASP A 420 2.53 -24.69 26.39
N VAL A 421 2.99 -25.71 25.64
CA VAL A 421 3.87 -26.76 26.17
C VAL A 421 5.36 -26.50 25.86
N THR A 422 5.67 -25.47 25.08
CA THR A 422 7.07 -25.11 24.72
C THR A 422 7.41 -23.66 25.07
N GLN A 423 7.02 -23.23 26.28
CA GLN A 423 7.65 -22.09 26.95
C GLN A 423 9.11 -22.38 27.30
#